data_AF-A0A1M7HQM2-F1
#
_entry.id   AF-A0A1M7HQM2-F1
#
_cell.length_a   1.000
_cell.length_b   1.000
_cell.length_c   1.000
_cell.angle_alpha   90.00
_cell.angle_beta   90.00
_cell.angle_gamma   90.00
#
_symmetry.space_group_name_H-M   'P 1'
#
loop_
_entity.id
_entity.type
_entity.pdbx_description
1 polymer ?
#
loop_
_entity_poly.entity_id
_entity_poly.type
_entity_poly.pdbx_seq_one_letter_code
_entity_poly.pdbx_strand_id
1 'polypeptide(L)'
;MSKFQYTHFGDEVPREVEKEYNRMGRREHYLEEQDAAHDVMYLDHKDISRIPDYPADELSPADLLREARLCYLPVALELMRMDYPFEYQLIRDYYLSEKAVSMMYLAKKYAVSPKKVEYRINKAKRLLREYIIAHENEE
;
A
#
# COMPACT_ATOMS: atom_id res chain seq x y z
N MET A 1 26.99 21.97 -13.77
CA MET A 1 26.00 21.72 -14.83
C MET A 1 26.17 22.72 -15.96
N SER A 2 26.37 22.26 -17.19
CA SER A 2 26.47 23.12 -18.38
C SER A 2 25.08 23.67 -18.75
N LYS A 3 24.99 24.87 -19.32
CA LYS A 3 23.72 25.47 -19.77
C LYS A 3 23.22 24.75 -21.03
N PHE A 4 21.91 24.47 -21.12
CA PHE A 4 21.32 23.91 -22.35
C PHE A 4 21.58 24.80 -23.56
N GLN A 5 22.06 24.20 -24.65
CA GLN A 5 22.33 24.89 -25.92
C GLN A 5 21.31 24.46 -26.97
N TYR A 6 20.63 25.43 -27.57
CA TYR A 6 19.70 25.18 -28.67
C TYR A 6 20.46 24.75 -29.91
N THR A 7 20.04 23.63 -30.50
CA THR A 7 20.64 23.08 -31.72
C THR A 7 19.85 23.57 -32.93
N HIS A 8 20.55 24.13 -33.90
CA HIS A 8 19.98 24.56 -35.17
C HIS A 8 20.46 23.63 -36.27
N PHE A 9 19.54 22.98 -36.98
CA PHE A 9 19.86 21.93 -37.97
C PHE A 9 20.00 22.48 -39.40
N GLY A 10 19.72 23.78 -39.62
CA GLY A 10 19.82 24.42 -40.93
C GLY A 10 18.60 24.18 -41.83
N ASP A 11 18.67 24.64 -43.08
CA ASP A 11 17.52 24.65 -44.01
C ASP A 11 17.13 23.26 -44.56
N GLU A 12 17.94 22.23 -44.32
CA GLU A 12 17.68 20.85 -44.74
C GLU A 12 16.64 20.15 -43.86
N VAL A 13 16.44 20.64 -42.62
CA VAL A 13 15.51 20.04 -41.65
C VAL A 13 14.32 20.98 -41.44
N PRO A 14 13.07 20.48 -41.52
CA PRO A 14 11.90 21.30 -41.25
C PRO A 14 11.96 21.95 -39.87
N ARG A 15 11.65 23.25 -39.81
CA ARG A 15 11.70 24.05 -38.57
C ARG A 15 10.83 23.48 -37.45
N GLU A 16 9.79 22.72 -37.76
CA GLU A 16 8.94 22.05 -36.77
C GLU A 16 9.67 20.93 -36.03
N VAL A 17 10.52 20.16 -36.74
CA VAL A 17 11.35 19.11 -36.16
C VAL A 17 12.42 19.71 -35.25
N GLU A 18 13.04 20.81 -35.67
CA GLU A 18 14.01 21.54 -34.86
C GLU A 18 13.38 22.11 -33.57
N LYS A 19 12.17 22.66 -33.67
CA LYS A 19 11.42 23.14 -32.50
C LYS A 19 11.09 22.00 -31.52
N GLU A 20 10.65 20.86 -32.04
CA GLU A 20 10.32 19.72 -31.19
C GLU A 20 11.56 19.10 -30.54
N TYR A 21 12.65 18.98 -31.29
CA TYR A 21 13.94 18.52 -30.77
C TYR A 21 14.44 19.40 -29.62
N ASN A 22 14.44 20.71 -29.81
CA ASN A 22 14.89 21.64 -28.78
C ASN A 22 13.94 21.69 -27.57
N ARG A 23 12.62 21.51 -27.77
CA ARG A 23 11.65 21.38 -26.69
C ARG A 23 11.94 20.14 -25.84
N MET A 24 12.14 19.00 -26.49
CA MET A 24 12.45 17.74 -25.81
C MET A 24 13.79 17.82 -25.08
N GLY A 25 14.85 18.33 -25.74
CA GLY A 25 16.15 18.51 -25.12
C GLY A 25 16.12 19.44 -23.91
N ARG A 26 15.32 20.52 -23.95
CA ARG A 26 15.17 21.43 -22.80
C ARG A 26 14.48 20.75 -21.62
N ARG A 27 13.53 19.86 -21.89
CA ARG A 27 12.83 19.08 -20.87
C ARG A 27 13.76 18.08 -20.20
N GLU A 28 14.55 17.33 -20.97
CA GLU A 28 15.54 16.38 -20.43
C GLU A 28 16.58 17.10 -19.57
N HIS A 29 17.11 18.23 -20.04
CA HIS A 29 18.07 19.04 -19.27
C HIS A 29 17.48 19.56 -17.95
N TYR A 30 16.20 19.94 -17.93
CA TYR A 30 15.52 20.34 -16.70
C TYR A 30 15.37 19.18 -15.70
N LEU A 31 15.13 17.96 -16.18
CA LEU A 31 15.07 16.78 -15.33
C LEU A 31 16.44 16.46 -14.72
N GLU A 32 17.51 16.52 -15.51
CA GLU A 32 18.88 16.37 -15.00
C GLU A 32 19.23 17.42 -13.93
N GLU A 33 18.81 18.68 -14.13
CA GLU A 33 18.98 19.74 -13.13
C GLU A 33 18.18 19.46 -11.83
N GLN A 34 16.96 18.94 -11.94
CA GLN A 34 16.16 18.56 -10.77
C GLN A 34 16.79 17.38 -10.03
N ASP A 35 17.16 16.32 -10.74
CA ASP A 35 17.69 15.10 -10.14
C ASP A 35 19.02 15.36 -9.41
N ALA A 36 19.88 16.22 -9.97
CA ALA A 36 21.08 16.67 -9.29
C ALA A 36 20.82 17.60 -8.09
N ALA A 37 19.74 18.37 -8.09
CA ALA A 37 19.35 19.21 -6.95
C ALA A 37 18.80 18.38 -5.77
N HIS A 38 18.18 17.24 -6.08
CA HIS A 38 17.60 16.31 -5.10
C HIS A 38 18.54 15.13 -4.77
N ASP A 39 19.80 15.18 -5.20
CA ASP A 39 20.84 14.17 -4.98
C ASP A 39 20.40 12.74 -5.36
N VAL A 40 19.62 12.65 -6.45
CA VAL A 40 19.08 11.39 -6.96
C VAL A 40 20.20 10.61 -7.64
N MET A 41 20.50 9.43 -7.09
CA MET A 41 21.51 8.51 -7.63
C MET A 41 20.86 7.59 -8.68
N TYR A 42 21.35 7.63 -9.92
CA TYR A 42 20.99 6.63 -10.92
C TYR A 42 21.84 5.38 -10.73
N LEU A 43 21.19 4.25 -10.46
CA LEU A 43 21.83 2.94 -10.44
C LEU A 43 21.95 2.43 -11.89
N ASP A 44 23.17 2.15 -12.36
CA ASP A 44 23.35 1.42 -13.61
C ASP A 44 22.76 0.00 -13.46
N HIS A 45 22.26 -0.58 -14.55
CA HIS A 45 21.73 -1.95 -14.53
C HIS A 45 22.75 -2.97 -14.00
N LYS A 46 24.04 -2.70 -14.13
CA LYS A 46 25.13 -3.51 -13.57
C LYS A 46 25.27 -3.32 -12.05
N ASP A 47 24.93 -2.16 -11.51
CA ASP A 47 24.94 -1.90 -10.07
C ASP A 47 23.74 -2.51 -9.36
N ILE A 48 22.62 -2.75 -10.07
CA ILE A 48 21.47 -3.52 -9.52
C ILE A 48 21.92 -4.91 -9.05
N SER A 49 22.84 -5.57 -9.78
CA SER A 49 23.38 -6.89 -9.40
C SER A 49 24.33 -6.85 -8.19
N ARG A 50 24.78 -5.65 -7.78
CA ARG A 50 25.62 -5.43 -6.60
C ARG A 50 24.80 -5.10 -5.35
N ILE A 51 23.51 -4.76 -5.52
CA ILE A 51 22.57 -4.71 -4.41
C ILE A 51 22.45 -6.17 -3.96
N PRO A 52 22.92 -6.53 -2.76
CA PRO A 52 22.73 -7.89 -2.27
C PRO A 52 21.23 -8.20 -2.30
N ASP A 53 20.85 -9.40 -2.76
CA ASP A 53 19.51 -9.92 -2.53
C ASP A 53 19.24 -9.72 -1.04
N TYR A 54 18.38 -8.76 -0.72
CA TYR A 54 18.14 -8.35 0.66
C TYR A 54 17.87 -9.63 1.46
N PRO A 55 18.58 -9.90 2.58
CA PRO A 55 18.22 -11.05 3.39
C PRO A 55 16.76 -10.82 3.78
N ALA A 56 15.87 -11.76 3.43
CA ALA A 56 14.43 -11.64 3.66
C ALA A 56 14.19 -10.88 4.96
N ASP A 57 13.63 -9.66 4.88
CA ASP A 57 13.59 -8.67 5.96
C ASP A 57 13.50 -9.39 7.31
N GLU A 58 14.59 -9.40 8.09
CA GLU A 58 14.53 -9.99 9.43
C GLU A 58 13.39 -9.25 10.14
N LEU A 59 12.30 -9.98 10.43
CA LEU A 59 11.11 -9.41 11.03
C LEU A 59 11.55 -8.65 12.29
N SER A 60 11.19 -7.38 12.36
CA SER A 60 11.43 -6.59 13.56
C SER A 60 10.88 -7.35 14.78
N PRO A 61 11.48 -7.24 15.98
CA PRO A 61 10.92 -7.83 17.19
C PRO A 61 9.43 -7.50 17.39
N ALA A 62 8.97 -6.33 16.93
CA ALA A 62 7.56 -5.95 16.95
C ALA A 62 6.68 -6.75 15.97
N ASP A 63 7.21 -7.12 14.80
CA ASP A 63 6.52 -7.94 13.81
C ASP A 63 6.43 -9.39 14.26
N LEU A 64 7.49 -9.94 14.88
CA LEU A 64 7.47 -11.27 15.49
C LEU A 64 6.37 -11.40 16.55
N LEU A 65 6.24 -10.39 17.42
CA LEU A 65 5.16 -10.34 18.41
C LEU A 65 3.77 -10.26 17.75
N ARG A 66 3.64 -9.53 16.64
CA ARG A 66 2.38 -9.44 15.89
C ARG A 66 2.01 -10.78 15.24
N GLU A 67 3.00 -11.50 14.72
CA GLU A 67 2.79 -12.83 14.14
C GLU A 67 2.44 -13.86 15.21
N ALA A 68 3.09 -13.83 16.36
CA ALA A 68 2.78 -14.72 17.48
C ALA A 68 1.29 -14.61 17.88
N ARG A 69 0.72 -13.39 17.89
CA ARG A 69 -0.69 -13.16 18.20
C ARG A 69 -1.70 -13.82 17.24
N LEU A 70 -1.25 -14.29 16.07
CA LEU A 70 -2.14 -15.01 15.15
C LEU A 70 -2.69 -16.31 15.75
N CYS A 71 -1.98 -16.92 16.71
CA CYS A 71 -2.45 -18.13 17.40
C CYS A 71 -3.76 -17.90 18.18
N TYR A 72 -4.01 -16.67 18.66
CA TYR A 72 -5.20 -16.32 19.43
C TYR A 72 -6.41 -15.97 18.58
N LEU A 73 -6.22 -15.75 17.27
CA LEU A 73 -7.31 -15.34 16.37
C LEU A 73 -8.48 -16.34 16.32
N PRO A 74 -8.28 -17.67 16.25
CA PRO A 74 -9.38 -18.63 16.27
C PRO A 74 -10.22 -18.55 17.55
N VAL A 75 -9.56 -18.42 18.70
CA VAL A 75 -10.23 -18.31 20.01
C VAL A 75 -11.02 -17.00 20.10
N ALA A 76 -10.42 -15.88 19.70
CA ALA A 76 -11.09 -14.58 19.66
C ALA A 76 -12.33 -14.57 18.74
N LEU A 77 -12.26 -15.27 17.60
CA LEU A 77 -13.40 -15.41 16.69
C LEU A 77 -14.53 -16.25 17.29
N GLU A 78 -14.22 -17.33 18.02
CA GLU A 78 -15.22 -18.14 18.71
C GLU A 78 -15.90 -17.36 19.85
N LEU A 79 -15.13 -16.64 20.67
CA LEU A 79 -15.68 -15.76 21.70
C LEU A 79 -16.60 -14.69 21.11
N MET A 80 -16.17 -14.03 20.03
CA MET A 80 -17.00 -13.07 19.32
C MET A 80 -18.28 -13.72 18.76
N ARG A 81 -18.20 -14.96 18.26
CA ARG A 81 -19.37 -15.69 17.75
C ARG A 81 -20.41 -15.91 18.84
N MET A 82 -19.99 -16.15 20.09
CA MET A 82 -20.88 -16.35 21.23
C MET A 82 -21.47 -15.03 21.73
N ASP A 83 -20.64 -14.02 21.98
CA ASP A 83 -21.07 -12.77 22.62
C ASP A 83 -21.69 -11.77 21.64
N TYR A 84 -21.19 -11.74 20.41
CA TYR A 84 -21.54 -10.75 19.38
C TYR A 84 -21.76 -11.41 18.00
N PRO A 85 -22.77 -12.29 17.86
CA PRO A 85 -22.97 -13.11 16.67
C PRO A 85 -23.19 -12.29 15.39
N PHE A 86 -23.76 -11.09 15.50
CA PHE A 86 -23.94 -10.19 14.36
C PHE A 86 -22.60 -9.62 13.88
N GLU A 87 -21.79 -9.09 14.79
CA GLU A 87 -20.46 -8.57 14.50
C GLU A 87 -19.55 -9.66 13.94
N TYR A 88 -19.62 -10.89 14.49
CA TYR A 88 -18.94 -12.06 13.95
C TYR A 88 -19.32 -12.32 12.49
N GLN A 89 -20.63 -12.39 12.19
CA GLN A 89 -21.09 -12.67 10.84
C GLN A 89 -20.65 -11.57 9.86
N LEU A 90 -20.57 -10.32 10.33
CA LEU A 90 -20.20 -9.18 9.52
C LEU A 90 -18.68 -9.16 9.22
N ILE A 91 -17.83 -9.56 10.18
CA ILE A 91 -16.40 -9.84 9.95
C ILE A 91 -16.25 -10.98 8.94
N ARG A 92 -16.99 -12.08 9.14
CA ARG A 92 -16.93 -13.25 8.27
C ARG A 92 -17.30 -12.91 6.82
N ASP A 93 -18.39 -12.16 6.64
CA ASP A 93 -18.87 -11.78 5.32
C ASP A 93 -18.00 -10.72 4.62
N TYR A 94 -17.24 -9.91 5.36
CA TYR A 94 -16.42 -8.84 4.78
C TYR A 94 -14.96 -9.24 4.55
N TYR A 95 -14.36 -9.95 5.52
CA TYR A 95 -12.93 -10.29 5.50
C TYR A 95 -12.67 -11.77 5.16
N LEU A 96 -13.59 -12.67 5.48
CA LEU A 96 -13.41 -14.13 5.33
C LEU A 96 -14.26 -14.72 4.20
N SER A 97 -14.85 -13.88 3.36
CA SER A 97 -15.60 -14.31 2.18
C SER A 97 -14.66 -14.61 1.01
N GLU A 98 -15.00 -15.60 0.20
CA GLU A 98 -14.24 -15.94 -1.03
C GLU A 98 -14.20 -14.79 -2.05
N LYS A 99 -15.19 -13.90 -2.01
CA LYS A 99 -15.32 -12.76 -2.91
C LYS A 99 -15.11 -11.47 -2.14
N ALA A 100 -14.54 -10.47 -2.79
CA ALA A 100 -14.49 -9.12 -2.25
C ALA A 100 -15.92 -8.55 -2.16
N VAL A 101 -16.33 -8.17 -0.95
CA VAL A 101 -17.67 -7.65 -0.67
C VAL A 101 -17.58 -6.15 -0.37
N SER A 102 -18.46 -5.35 -0.98
CA SER A 102 -18.51 -3.91 -0.70
C SER A 102 -19.37 -3.59 0.53
N MET A 103 -19.08 -2.47 1.21
CA MET A 103 -19.90 -1.98 2.33
C MET A 103 -21.36 -1.76 1.93
N MET A 104 -21.60 -1.32 0.70
CA MET A 104 -22.95 -1.12 0.16
C MET A 104 -23.70 -2.44 0.02
N TYR A 105 -23.02 -3.51 -0.39
CA TYR A 105 -23.61 -4.83 -0.44
C TYR A 105 -24.01 -5.32 0.96
N LEU A 106 -23.13 -5.18 1.95
CA LEU A 106 -23.42 -5.54 3.34
C LEU A 106 -24.59 -4.72 3.90
N ALA A 107 -24.62 -3.43 3.61
CA ALA A 107 -25.71 -2.54 4.01
C ALA A 107 -27.07 -3.03 3.48
N LYS A 108 -27.12 -3.43 2.21
CA LYS A 108 -28.31 -4.04 1.60
C LYS A 108 -28.65 -5.39 2.22
N LYS A 109 -27.67 -6.29 2.37
CA LYS A 109 -27.84 -7.64 2.93
C LYS A 109 -28.42 -7.61 4.34
N TYR A 110 -27.94 -6.69 5.18
CA TYR A 110 -28.32 -6.57 6.57
C TYR A 110 -29.41 -5.52 6.84
N ALA A 111 -29.98 -4.91 5.80
CA ALA A 111 -30.99 -3.85 5.90
C ALA A 111 -30.58 -2.71 6.87
N VAL A 112 -29.32 -2.27 6.79
CA VAL A 112 -28.76 -1.20 7.61
C VAL A 112 -28.09 -0.15 6.74
N SER A 113 -27.90 1.07 7.26
CA SER A 113 -27.18 2.10 6.53
C SER A 113 -25.69 1.77 6.41
N PRO A 114 -25.00 2.21 5.33
CA PRO A 114 -23.56 1.98 5.16
C PRO A 114 -22.72 2.47 6.34
N LYS A 115 -23.06 3.64 6.90
CA LYS A 115 -22.40 4.17 8.11
C LYS A 115 -22.54 3.25 9.32
N LYS A 116 -23.68 2.57 9.46
CA LYS A 116 -23.93 1.62 10.55
C LYS A 116 -23.15 0.32 10.35
N VAL A 117 -22.97 -0.13 9.11
CA VAL A 117 -22.09 -1.26 8.77
C VAL A 117 -20.65 -0.92 9.17
N GLU A 118 -20.14 0.23 8.73
CA GLU A 118 -18.79 0.69 9.04
C GLU A 118 -18.55 0.78 10.55
N TYR A 119 -19.47 1.41 11.28
CA TYR A 119 -19.43 1.47 12.74
C TYR A 119 -19.34 0.07 13.38
N ARG A 120 -20.15 -0.89 12.90
CA ARG A 120 -20.17 -2.26 13.44
C ARG A 120 -18.91 -3.04 13.09
N ILE A 121 -18.32 -2.84 11.91
CA ILE A 121 -17.01 -3.42 11.55
C ILE A 121 -15.93 -2.89 12.49
N ASN A 122 -15.90 -1.57 12.72
CA ASN A 122 -14.91 -0.98 13.62
C ASN A 122 -15.08 -1.48 15.05
N LYS A 123 -16.33 -1.65 15.52
CA LYS A 123 -16.63 -2.29 16.80
C LYS A 123 -16.11 -3.73 16.84
N ALA A 124 -16.37 -4.53 15.80
CA ALA A 124 -15.91 -5.91 15.72
C ALA A 124 -14.37 -5.99 15.74
N LYS A 125 -13.68 -5.16 14.95
CA LYS A 125 -12.21 -5.09 14.99
C LYS A 125 -11.66 -4.76 16.38
N ARG A 126 -12.32 -3.85 17.09
CA ARG A 126 -11.94 -3.50 18.47
C ARG A 126 -12.14 -4.68 19.42
N LEU A 127 -13.27 -5.37 19.34
CA LEU A 127 -13.57 -6.56 20.15
C LEU A 127 -12.56 -7.69 19.89
N LEU A 128 -12.22 -7.99 18.63
CA LEU A 128 -11.21 -9.00 18.32
C LEU A 128 -9.86 -8.66 18.95
N ARG A 129 -9.46 -7.39 18.90
CA ARG A 129 -8.23 -6.94 19.54
C ARG A 129 -8.29 -7.11 21.06
N GLU A 130 -9.41 -6.76 21.69
CA GLU A 130 -9.61 -6.92 23.14
C GLU A 130 -9.51 -8.41 23.54
N TYR A 131 -10.15 -9.33 22.80
CA TYR A 131 -10.05 -10.78 23.06
C TYR A 131 -8.63 -11.34 22.85
N ILE A 132 -7.93 -10.92 21.80
CA ILE A 132 -6.54 -11.35 21.55
C ILE A 132 -5.63 -10.91 22.69
N ILE A 133 -5.74 -9.65 23.14
CA ILE A 133 -4.94 -9.13 24.24
C ILE A 133 -5.31 -9.83 25.56
N ALA A 134 -6.59 -10.11 25.80
CA ALA A 134 -7.01 -10.81 27.01
C ALA A 134 -6.34 -12.18 27.11
N HIS A 135 -6.38 -12.97 26.04
CA HIS A 135 -5.75 -14.29 26.00
C HIS A 135 -4.22 -14.26 26.02
N GLU A 136 -3.59 -13.25 25.42
CA GLU A 136 -2.14 -13.05 25.53
C GLU A 136 -1.66 -12.85 26.98
N ASN A 137 -2.52 -12.36 27.88
CA ASN A 137 -2.19 -12.13 29.30
C ASN A 137 -2.68 -13.25 30.24
N GLU A 138 -3.40 -14.24 29.73
CA GLU A 138 -3.87 -15.41 30.49
C GLU A 138 -2.91 -16.61 30.42
N GLU A 139 -1.96 -16.59 29.47
CA GLU A 139 -0.80 -17.50 29.39
C GLU A 139 0.42 -16.95 30.16
#